data_AF-A0A2E2SB26-F1
#
_entry.id   AF-A0A2E2SB26-F1
#
_cell.length_a   1.000
_cell.length_b   1.000
_cell.length_c   1.000
_cell.angle_alpha   90.00
_cell.angle_beta   90.00
_cell.angle_gamma   90.00
#
_symmetry.space_group_name_H-M   'P 1'
#
loop_
_entity.id
_entity.type
_entity.pdbx_description
1 polymer ?
#
loop_
_entity_poly.entity_id
_entity_poly.type
_entity_poly.pdbx_seq_one_letter_code
_entity_poly.pdbx_strand_id
1 'polypeptide(L)'
;IKKPQYLSPEQMINIVDKFRYFGNEKLLVCERGTCFGYDNLVVDILGFDTMKLITGGLPLIFDVTHSLQKRDVMSSASGGRRKQIMSLAKAGVSAGIAGLFVEAHPNPDQAKCDGPCALPLDQVEQFLTNLKEIDNLVKSQNDLQID
;
A
#
# COMPACT_ATOMS: atom_id res chain seq x y z
N ILE A 1 7.89 -0.28 7.96
CA ILE A 1 8.91 -0.74 6.97
C ILE A 1 8.25 -0.74 5.59
N LYS A 2 8.59 0.21 4.71
CA LYS A 2 8.10 0.21 3.32
C LYS A 2 8.82 -0.91 2.56
N LYS A 3 8.09 -1.85 1.95
CA LYS A 3 8.66 -2.88 1.10
C LYS A 3 9.34 -2.21 -0.10
N PRO A 4 10.63 -2.46 -0.36
CA PRO A 4 11.28 -1.91 -1.54
C PRO A 4 10.63 -2.43 -2.83
N GLN A 5 10.66 -1.61 -3.87
CA GLN A 5 10.02 -1.92 -5.15
C GLN A 5 10.70 -3.09 -5.88
N TYR A 6 11.96 -3.39 -5.56
CA TYR A 6 12.71 -4.52 -6.11
C TYR A 6 12.60 -5.79 -5.26
N LEU A 7 11.96 -5.73 -4.09
CA LEU A 7 11.96 -6.82 -3.12
C LEU A 7 10.66 -7.62 -3.21
N SER A 8 10.78 -8.95 -3.21
CA SER A 8 9.63 -9.84 -3.13
C SER A 8 9.01 -9.82 -1.72
N PRO A 9 7.71 -10.15 -1.57
CA PRO A 9 7.03 -10.28 -0.29
C PRO A 9 7.75 -11.19 0.72
N GLU A 10 8.28 -12.33 0.28
CA GLU A 10 8.92 -13.34 1.14
C GLU A 10 10.19 -12.81 1.79
N GLN A 11 10.92 -11.95 1.09
CA GLN A 11 12.20 -11.42 1.56
C GLN A 11 12.04 -10.35 2.66
N MET A 12 10.82 -9.90 2.95
CA MET A 12 10.56 -8.96 4.04
C MET A 12 10.96 -9.50 5.41
N ILE A 13 10.96 -10.82 5.60
CA ILE A 13 11.37 -11.46 6.86
C ILE A 13 12.80 -11.06 7.26
N ASN A 14 13.72 -10.99 6.30
CA ASN A 14 15.12 -10.63 6.55
C ASN A 14 15.27 -9.18 7.07
N ILE A 15 14.35 -8.28 6.70
CA ILE A 15 14.36 -6.91 7.21
C ILE A 15 13.73 -6.88 8.61
N VAL A 16 12.62 -7.59 8.80
CA VAL A 16 11.93 -7.72 10.08
C VAL A 16 12.85 -8.31 11.15
N ASP A 17 13.56 -9.39 10.85
CA ASP A 17 14.42 -10.09 11.80
C ASP A 17 15.58 -9.23 12.27
N LYS A 18 16.04 -8.24 11.48
CA LYS A 18 17.02 -7.26 11.96
C LYS A 18 16.48 -6.44 13.11
N PHE A 19 15.21 -6.02 13.06
CA PHE A 19 14.60 -5.28 14.17
C PHE A 19 14.35 -6.18 15.39
N ARG A 20 13.88 -7.42 15.15
CA ARG A 20 13.67 -8.42 16.21
C ARG A 20 14.94 -8.80 16.93
N TYR A 21 16.05 -8.93 16.20
CA TYR A 21 17.37 -9.22 16.76
C TYR A 21 17.78 -8.18 17.81
N PHE A 22 17.40 -6.92 17.61
CA PHE A 22 17.62 -5.84 18.58
C PHE A 22 16.44 -5.64 19.57
N GLY A 23 15.54 -6.62 19.67
CA GLY A 23 14.45 -6.67 20.65
C GLY A 23 13.20 -5.84 20.29
N ASN A 24 13.06 -5.38 19.04
CA ASN A 24 11.89 -4.60 18.62
C ASN A 24 10.89 -5.43 17.80
N GLU A 25 9.78 -5.79 18.43
CA GLU A 25 8.64 -6.49 17.80
C GLU A 25 7.51 -5.55 17.34
N LYS A 26 7.58 -4.25 17.66
CA LYS A 26 6.52 -3.28 17.33
C LYS A 26 6.69 -2.75 15.91
N LEU A 27 6.46 -3.62 14.94
CA LEU A 27 6.75 -3.37 13.53
C LEU A 27 5.47 -3.31 12.71
N LEU A 28 5.47 -2.42 11.72
CA LEU A 28 4.45 -2.36 10.66
C LEU A 28 5.14 -2.64 9.33
N VAL A 29 4.56 -3.50 8.50
CA VAL A 29 5.06 -3.80 7.15
C VAL A 29 4.14 -3.13 6.14
N CYS A 30 4.72 -2.44 5.14
CA CYS A 30 3.94 -1.58 4.27
C CYS A 30 4.21 -1.86 2.78
N GLU A 31 3.17 -2.31 2.08
CA GLU A 31 3.17 -2.47 0.61
C GLU A 31 3.07 -1.11 -0.06
N ARG A 32 3.81 -0.91 -1.16
CA ARG A 32 3.86 0.34 -1.94
C ARG A 32 4.08 0.12 -3.44
N GLY A 33 3.89 -1.09 -3.94
CA GLY A 33 4.13 -1.52 -5.32
C GLY A 33 5.52 -2.11 -5.55
N THR A 34 5.59 -2.99 -6.54
CA THR A 34 6.80 -3.65 -7.07
C THR A 34 7.09 -3.12 -8.48
N CYS A 35 8.36 -2.97 -8.83
CA CYS A 35 8.78 -2.57 -10.18
C CYS A 35 8.18 -3.52 -11.22
N PHE A 36 7.52 -2.96 -12.23
CA PHE A 36 6.93 -3.73 -13.32
C PHE A 36 7.39 -3.17 -14.66
N GLY A 37 8.53 -3.68 -15.14
CA GLY A 37 9.26 -3.07 -16.23
C GLY A 37 9.85 -1.72 -15.83
N TYR A 38 10.04 -0.83 -16.81
CA TYR A 38 10.55 0.51 -16.58
C TYR A 38 9.42 1.47 -16.17
N ASP A 39 9.76 2.41 -15.28
CA ASP A 39 8.95 3.58 -14.92
C ASP A 39 7.54 3.29 -14.36
N ASN A 40 7.28 2.06 -13.96
CA ASN A 40 5.96 1.64 -13.53
C ASN A 40 5.98 0.67 -12.34
N LEU A 41 4.85 0.62 -11.65
CA LEU A 41 4.61 -0.22 -10.50
C LEU A 41 3.33 -1.01 -10.66
N VAL A 42 3.36 -2.24 -10.16
CA VAL A 42 2.21 -3.11 -9.94
C VAL A 42 2.11 -3.46 -8.46
N VAL A 43 0.88 -3.57 -7.95
CA VAL A 43 0.64 -4.12 -6.62
C VAL A 43 0.17 -5.55 -6.81
N ASP A 44 0.94 -6.48 -6.27
CA ASP A 44 0.53 -7.88 -6.17
C ASP A 44 -0.25 -8.05 -4.86
N ILE A 45 -1.57 -8.28 -4.96
CA ILE A 45 -2.45 -8.44 -3.81
C ILE A 45 -2.12 -9.72 -3.03
N LEU A 46 -1.62 -10.77 -3.69
CA LEU A 46 -1.21 -12.01 -3.02
C LEU A 46 -0.05 -11.78 -2.05
N GLY A 47 0.76 -10.75 -2.32
CA GLY A 47 1.88 -10.37 -1.47
C GLY A 47 1.49 -9.99 -0.05
N PHE A 48 0.25 -9.53 0.19
CA PHE A 48 -0.22 -9.24 1.55
C PHE A 48 -0.23 -10.51 2.40
N ASP A 49 -0.93 -11.56 1.98
CA ASP A 49 -1.00 -12.80 2.77
C ASP A 49 0.38 -13.45 2.94
N THR A 50 1.21 -13.43 1.91
CA THR A 50 2.60 -13.89 2.00
C THR A 50 3.37 -13.11 3.08
N MET A 51 3.33 -11.78 3.07
CA MET A 51 4.00 -10.96 4.10
C MET A 51 3.42 -11.20 5.50
N LYS A 52 2.11 -11.37 5.63
CA LYS A 52 1.48 -11.67 6.93
C LYS A 52 2.04 -12.98 7.48
N LEU A 53 2.07 -14.03 6.66
CA LEU A 53 2.52 -15.35 7.07
C LEU A 53 4.01 -15.36 7.41
N ILE A 54 4.88 -14.89 6.50
CA ILE A 54 6.33 -15.00 6.72
C ILE A 54 6.84 -14.13 7.86
N THR A 55 6.10 -13.08 8.24
CA THR A 55 6.48 -12.21 9.36
C THR A 55 5.86 -12.63 10.69
N GLY A 56 5.11 -13.73 10.76
CA GLY A 56 4.44 -14.15 11.99
C GLY A 56 3.27 -13.24 12.38
N GLY A 57 2.54 -12.73 11.39
CA GLY A 57 1.30 -11.98 11.59
C GLY A 57 1.48 -10.49 11.88
N LEU A 58 2.60 -9.87 11.48
CA LEU A 58 2.78 -8.44 11.68
C LEU A 58 1.68 -7.63 10.96
N PRO A 59 1.26 -6.47 11.51
CA PRO A 59 0.27 -5.62 10.87
C PRO A 59 0.74 -5.13 9.50
N LEU A 60 -0.09 -5.37 8.49
CA LEU A 60 0.15 -4.94 7.12
C LEU A 60 -0.55 -3.63 6.81
N ILE A 61 0.20 -2.69 6.27
CA ILE A 61 -0.26 -1.39 5.82
C ILE A 61 -0.19 -1.34 4.29
N PHE A 62 -1.20 -0.77 3.65
CA PHE A 62 -1.14 -0.50 2.21
C PHE A 62 -0.96 0.98 1.92
N ASP A 63 0.17 1.35 1.31
CA ASP A 63 0.40 2.68 0.77
C ASP A 63 -0.15 2.78 -0.64
N VAL A 64 -1.40 3.22 -0.73
CA VAL A 64 -2.08 3.35 -2.01
C VAL A 64 -1.52 4.52 -2.82
N THR A 65 -1.06 5.59 -2.17
CA THR A 65 -0.55 6.78 -2.86
C THR A 65 0.73 6.45 -3.63
N HIS A 66 1.75 5.88 -2.98
CA HIS A 66 3.02 5.60 -3.64
C HIS A 66 2.95 4.41 -4.60
N SER A 67 1.98 3.51 -4.41
CA SER A 67 1.69 2.44 -5.38
C SER A 67 1.21 2.95 -6.74
N LEU A 68 0.67 4.18 -6.79
CA LEU A 68 0.19 4.81 -8.01
C LEU A 68 1.28 5.57 -8.77
N GLN A 69 2.49 5.66 -8.22
CA GLN A 69 3.61 6.31 -8.91
C GLN A 69 3.85 5.63 -10.26
N LYS A 70 4.13 6.47 -11.25
CA LYS A 70 4.64 6.10 -12.57
C LYS A 70 5.50 7.25 -13.06
N ARG A 71 6.37 7.03 -14.02
CA ARG A 71 7.13 8.13 -14.64
C ARG A 71 6.90 8.12 -16.14
N ASP A 72 6.90 9.31 -16.72
CA ASP A 72 7.01 9.45 -18.17
C ASP A 72 8.51 9.61 -18.50
N VAL A 73 8.95 9.02 -19.62
CA VAL A 73 10.37 8.81 -19.96
C VAL A 73 11.22 10.09 -19.90
N MET A 74 10.63 11.24 -20.22
CA MET A 74 11.31 12.55 -20.26
C MET A 74 11.00 13.45 -19.05
N SER A 75 10.32 12.93 -18.02
CA SER A 75 9.89 13.72 -16.88
C SER A 75 11.00 13.90 -15.84
N SER A 76 11.23 15.14 -15.42
CA SER A 76 12.15 15.49 -14.32
C SER A 76 11.63 15.11 -12.93
N ALA A 77 10.35 14.72 -12.82
CA ALA A 77 9.70 14.35 -11.55
C ALA A 77 8.87 13.08 -11.68
N SER A 78 8.48 12.50 -10.52
CA SER A 78 7.55 11.38 -10.49
C SER A 78 6.16 11.81 -10.96
N GLY A 79 5.56 11.02 -11.85
CA GLY A 79 4.16 11.14 -12.22
C GLY A 79 3.28 10.30 -11.28
N GLY A 80 2.03 10.10 -11.67
CA GLY A 80 1.09 9.39 -10.82
C GLY A 80 -0.26 9.10 -11.47
N ARG A 81 -1.05 8.31 -10.75
CA ARG A 81 -2.34 7.79 -11.19
C ARG A 81 -3.45 8.08 -10.18
N ARG A 82 -3.47 9.26 -9.52
CA ARG A 82 -4.46 9.59 -8.46
C ARG A 82 -5.92 9.30 -8.83
N LYS A 83 -6.29 9.41 -10.11
CA LYS A 83 -7.65 9.09 -10.60
C LYS A 83 -8.08 7.64 -10.31
N GLN A 84 -7.13 6.73 -10.10
CA GLN A 84 -7.36 5.31 -9.83
C GLN A 84 -7.23 4.95 -8.34
N ILE A 85 -7.02 5.93 -7.46
CA ILE A 85 -6.74 5.70 -6.03
C ILE A 85 -7.84 4.94 -5.32
N MET A 86 -9.10 5.25 -5.59
CA MET A 86 -10.23 4.55 -5.01
C MET A 86 -10.25 3.08 -5.44
N SER A 87 -10.07 2.78 -6.74
CA SER A 87 -10.09 1.41 -7.24
C SER A 87 -8.98 0.56 -6.62
N LEU A 88 -7.76 1.12 -6.54
CA LEU A 88 -6.63 0.41 -5.97
C LEU A 88 -6.78 0.25 -4.44
N ALA A 89 -7.25 1.28 -3.74
CA ALA A 89 -7.51 1.21 -2.30
C ALA A 89 -8.55 0.13 -1.95
N LYS A 90 -9.64 0.04 -2.72
CA LYS A 90 -10.66 -1.00 -2.53
C LYS A 90 -10.07 -2.40 -2.67
N ALA A 91 -9.25 -2.64 -3.68
CA ALA A 91 -8.60 -3.94 -3.90
C ALA A 91 -7.63 -4.30 -2.75
N GLY A 92 -6.86 -3.34 -2.24
CA GLY A 92 -5.97 -3.57 -1.10
C GLY A 92 -6.73 -3.82 0.21
N VAL A 93 -7.75 -3.01 0.49
CA VAL A 93 -8.58 -3.16 1.71
C VAL A 93 -9.34 -4.49 1.70
N SER A 94 -9.81 -4.96 0.55
CA SER A 94 -10.49 -6.25 0.46
C SER A 94 -9.63 -7.45 0.84
N ALA A 95 -8.30 -7.32 0.86
CA ALA A 95 -7.38 -8.36 1.32
C ALA A 95 -7.25 -8.44 2.86
N GLY A 96 -8.05 -7.70 3.63
CA GLY A 96 -8.06 -7.82 5.10
C GLY A 96 -6.80 -7.25 5.77
N ILE A 97 -6.30 -6.12 5.28
CA ILE A 97 -5.11 -5.45 5.83
C ILE A 97 -5.38 -4.76 7.19
N ALA A 98 -4.31 -4.45 7.93
CA ALA A 98 -4.38 -3.79 9.23
C ALA A 98 -4.56 -2.26 9.13
N GLY A 99 -4.13 -1.65 8.03
CA GLY A 99 -4.31 -0.21 7.84
C GLY A 99 -3.99 0.28 6.43
N LEU A 100 -4.42 1.50 6.16
CA LEU A 100 -4.19 2.20 4.90
C LEU A 100 -3.29 3.41 5.15
N PHE A 101 -2.30 3.60 4.29
CA PHE A 101 -1.51 4.82 4.20
C PHE A 101 -1.96 5.60 2.96
N VAL A 102 -2.29 6.88 3.15
CA VAL A 102 -2.77 7.78 2.10
C VAL A 102 -2.24 9.19 2.33
N GLU A 103 -1.82 9.85 1.26
CA GLU A 103 -1.49 11.27 1.25
C GLU A 103 -2.54 12.06 0.48
N ALA A 104 -2.85 13.26 0.99
CA ALA A 104 -3.83 14.17 0.39
C ALA A 104 -3.30 15.60 0.36
N HIS A 105 -3.84 16.41 -0.54
CA HIS A 105 -3.50 17.82 -0.66
C HIS A 105 -4.74 18.64 -1.08
N PRO A 106 -4.94 19.88 -0.59
CA PRO A 106 -6.06 20.73 -0.99
C PRO A 106 -6.11 20.99 -2.51
N ASN A 107 -4.94 21.10 -3.12
CA ASN A 107 -4.79 21.21 -4.57
C ASN A 107 -3.61 20.34 -5.04
N PRO A 108 -3.82 19.05 -5.37
CA PRO A 108 -2.73 18.12 -5.69
C PRO A 108 -1.79 18.62 -6.80
N ASP A 109 -2.28 19.43 -7.75
CA ASP A 109 -1.46 19.96 -8.84
C ASP A 109 -0.47 21.06 -8.38
N GLN A 110 -0.64 21.59 -7.16
CA GLN A 110 0.31 22.53 -6.52
C GLN A 110 1.17 21.87 -5.43
N ALA A 111 1.03 20.56 -5.21
CA ALA A 111 1.87 19.87 -4.24
C ALA A 111 3.34 19.87 -4.70
N LYS A 112 4.27 20.11 -3.77
CA LYS A 112 5.71 20.21 -4.07
C LYS A 112 6.37 18.85 -4.35
N CYS A 113 5.73 17.76 -3.95
CA CYS A 113 6.15 16.38 -4.20
C CYS A 113 4.89 15.51 -4.33
N ASP A 114 4.94 14.50 -5.20
CA ASP A 114 3.91 13.45 -5.37
C ASP A 114 2.45 13.90 -5.56
N GLY A 115 2.23 15.16 -5.94
CA GLY A 115 0.92 15.70 -6.33
C GLY A 115 0.13 14.87 -7.35
N PRO A 116 0.79 14.28 -8.38
CA PRO A 116 0.12 13.36 -9.30
C PRO A 116 -0.49 12.09 -8.67
N CYS A 117 -0.08 11.72 -7.45
CA CYS A 117 -0.60 10.59 -6.67
C CYS A 117 -1.51 11.02 -5.52
N ALA A 118 -1.40 12.27 -5.04
CA ALA A 118 -2.14 12.75 -3.88
C ALA A 118 -3.67 12.83 -4.12
N LEU A 119 -4.44 12.42 -3.11
CA LEU A 119 -5.88 12.55 -3.09
C LEU A 119 -6.28 14.03 -2.88
N PRO A 120 -7.28 14.57 -3.60
CA PRO A 120 -7.85 15.87 -3.24
C PRO A 120 -8.41 15.83 -1.81
N LEU A 121 -8.00 16.77 -0.96
CA LEU A 121 -8.28 16.74 0.48
C LEU A 121 -9.79 16.73 0.79
N ASP A 122 -10.59 17.43 0.00
CA ASP A 122 -12.05 17.50 0.09
C ASP A 122 -12.74 16.14 -0.16
N GLN A 123 -12.04 15.19 -0.79
CA GLN A 123 -12.57 13.85 -1.08
C GLN A 123 -12.23 12.82 0.00
N VAL A 124 -11.42 13.17 1.01
CA VAL A 124 -10.91 12.23 2.02
C VAL A 124 -12.04 11.59 2.82
N GLU A 125 -13.06 12.35 3.23
CA GLU A 125 -14.17 11.81 4.04
C GLU A 125 -14.93 10.72 3.27
N GLN A 126 -15.37 11.03 2.04
CA GLN A 126 -16.07 10.04 1.22
C GLN A 126 -15.17 8.84 0.89
N PHE A 127 -13.87 9.09 0.67
CA PHE A 127 -12.89 8.04 0.43
C PHE A 127 -12.80 7.07 1.61
N LEU A 128 -12.64 7.58 2.82
CA LEU A 128 -12.52 6.77 4.04
C LEU A 128 -13.83 6.07 4.41
N THR A 129 -14.98 6.73 4.25
CA THR A 129 -16.29 6.12 4.52
C THR A 129 -16.50 4.87 3.67
N ASN A 130 -16.26 4.97 2.36
CA ASN A 130 -16.40 3.83 1.45
C ASN A 130 -15.45 2.68 1.79
N LEU A 131 -14.21 2.98 2.19
CA LEU A 131 -13.24 1.95 2.54
C LEU A 131 -13.55 1.32 3.90
N LYS A 132 -14.08 2.09 4.85
CA LYS A 132 -14.53 1.56 6.15
C LYS A 132 -15.66 0.56 6.01
N GLU A 133 -16.58 0.77 5.07
CA GLU A 133 -17.65 -0.20 4.77
C GLU A 133 -17.08 -1.54 4.28
N ILE A 134 -16.13 -1.50 3.34
CA ILE A 134 -15.46 -2.70 2.84
C ILE A 134 -14.67 -3.36 3.95
N ASP A 135 -13.90 -2.59 4.73
CA ASP A 135 -13.09 -3.08 5.84
C ASP A 135 -13.93 -3.84 6.87
N ASN A 136 -15.04 -3.25 7.30
CA ASN A 136 -15.98 -3.89 8.21
C ASN A 136 -16.55 -5.19 7.63
N LEU A 137 -16.93 -5.18 6.35
CA LEU A 137 -17.49 -6.36 5.68
C LEU A 137 -16.47 -7.50 5.65
N VAL A 138 -15.28 -7.26 5.11
CA VAL A 138 -14.28 -8.33 4.94
C VAL A 138 -13.77 -8.85 6.29
N LYS A 139 -13.62 -7.98 7.30
CA LYS A 139 -13.21 -8.40 8.65
C LYS A 139 -14.31 -9.14 9.42
N SER A 140 -15.56 -9.11 8.95
CA SER A 140 -16.66 -9.89 9.53
C SER A 140 -16.79 -11.31 8.96
N GLN A 141 -16.07 -11.60 7.87
CA GLN A 141 -16.11 -12.89 7.19
C GLN A 141 -15.08 -13.85 7.81
N ASN A 142 -15.37 -15.16 7.71
CA ASN A 142 -14.42 -16.20 8.11
C ASN A 142 -13.53 -16.57 6.92
N ASP A 143 -12.24 -16.75 7.18
CA ASP A 143 -11.31 -17.23 6.17
C ASP A 143 -11.62 -18.69 5.80
N LEU A 144 -11.57 -18.99 4.50
CA LEU A 144 -11.60 -20.37 4.02
C LEU A 144 -10.21 -20.97 4.17
N GLN A 145 -10.14 -22.20 4.69
CA GLN A 145 -8.92 -22.99 4.69
C GLN A 145 -8.83 -23.72 3.35
N ILE A 146 -7.81 -23.43 2.56
CA ILE A 146 -7.57 -24.01 1.23
C ILE A 146 -6.15 -24.56 1.23
N ASP A 147 -6.01 -25.85 0.91
CA ASP A 147 -4.75 -26.61 0.86
C ASP A 147 -3.94 -26.37 -0.42
#